data_AF-A0A820NR95-F1
#
_entry.id   AF-A0A820NR95-F1
#
_cell.length_a   1.000
_cell.length_b   1.000
_cell.length_c   1.000
_cell.angle_alpha   90.00
_cell.angle_beta   90.00
_cell.angle_gamma   90.00
#
_symmetry.space_group_name_H-M   'P 1'
#
loop_
_entity.id
_entity.type
_entity.pdbx_description
1 polymer ?
#
loop_
_entity_poly.entity_id
_entity_poly.type
_entity_poly.pdbx_seq_one_letter_code
_entity_poly.pdbx_strand_id
1 'polypeptide(L)'
;MPKLMSDLRLLISHGPMSMSIFSVKYPEQTFSNLKNQTYKFLWFQVLNDTLNVLKRQRKSKHDMLHECYLYYANNEVEQKKIAKFTSTYTLESAINWYTRDAFVYRLINKAFRTKDIDTIFKFRFFYY
;
A
#
# COMPACT_ATOMS: atom_id res chain seq x y z
N MET A 1 2.46 7.98 16.36
CA MET A 1 1.04 7.67 16.59
C MET A 1 0.10 8.88 16.45
N PRO A 2 0.34 10.09 17.00
CA PRO A 2 -0.62 11.21 16.92
C PRO A 2 -0.71 11.90 15.55
N LYS A 3 0.42 11.97 14.83
CA LYS A 3 0.56 12.80 13.62
C LYS A 3 -0.15 12.24 12.39
N LEU A 4 -0.15 10.91 12.22
CA LEU A 4 -0.84 10.25 11.11
C LEU A 4 -2.37 10.41 11.19
N MET A 5 -2.94 10.37 12.39
CA MET A 5 -4.37 10.54 12.61
C MET A 5 -4.83 12.00 12.47
N SER A 6 -3.97 12.97 12.80
CA SER A 6 -4.25 14.39 12.51
C SER A 6 -4.20 14.67 11.02
N ASP A 7 -3.22 14.10 10.32
CA ASP A 7 -3.03 14.32 8.88
C ASP A 7 -4.19 13.68 8.08
N LEU A 8 -4.68 12.51 8.50
CA LEU A 8 -5.88 11.87 7.94
C LEU A 8 -7.16 12.72 8.12
N ARG A 9 -7.34 13.36 9.29
CA ARG A 9 -8.48 14.26 9.53
C ARG A 9 -8.41 15.53 8.68
N LEU A 10 -7.20 16.06 8.46
CA LEU A 10 -7.00 17.24 7.64
C LEU A 10 -7.36 16.97 6.17
N LEU A 11 -6.98 15.81 5.65
CA LEU A 11 -7.32 15.33 4.29
C LEU A 11 -8.83 15.18 4.07
N ILE A 12 -9.56 14.65 5.07
CA ILE A 12 -11.02 14.48 4.98
C ILE A 12 -11.75 15.84 4.98
N SER A 13 -11.19 16.86 5.61
CA SER A 13 -11.82 18.19 5.73
C SER A 13 -11.59 19.13 4.56
N HIS A 14 -10.60 18.89 3.68
CA HIS A 14 -10.18 19.83 2.63
C HIS A 14 -10.21 19.26 1.19
N GLY A 15 -10.66 18.03 0.97
CA GLY A 15 -10.71 17.42 -0.37
C GLY A 15 -12.01 17.73 -1.14
N PRO A 16 -11.97 18.15 -2.42
CA PRO A 16 -13.15 18.26 -3.27
C PRO A 16 -13.56 16.85 -3.73
N MET A 17 -14.00 16.00 -2.80
CA MET A 17 -14.61 14.73 -3.15
C MET A 17 -16.01 15.01 -3.71
N SER A 18 -16.08 15.18 -5.03
CA SER A 18 -17.35 15.20 -5.76
C SER A 18 -18.16 13.96 -5.39
N MET A 19 -19.24 14.17 -4.63
CA MET A 19 -20.28 13.20 -4.24
C MET A 19 -21.09 12.66 -5.46
N SER A 20 -20.58 12.80 -6.69
CA SER A 20 -21.26 12.41 -7.92
C SER A 20 -21.48 10.90 -8.07
N ILE A 21 -20.96 10.08 -7.14
CA ILE A 21 -21.18 8.63 -7.12
C ILE A 21 -22.52 8.28 -6.47
N PHE A 22 -23.07 9.14 -5.62
CA PHE A 22 -24.34 8.89 -4.94
C PHE A 22 -25.57 9.12 -5.84
N SER A 23 -25.40 9.64 -7.07
CA SER A 23 -26.52 9.92 -7.99
C SER A 23 -26.75 8.85 -9.06
N VAL A 24 -25.96 7.77 -9.10
CA VAL A 24 -26.17 6.73 -10.12
C VAL A 24 -27.23 5.74 -9.66
N LYS A 25 -28.45 5.95 -10.16
CA LYS A 25 -29.63 5.12 -9.91
C LYS A 25 -29.53 3.82 -10.74
N TYR A 26 -28.86 2.80 -10.20
CA TYR A 26 -28.85 1.47 -10.81
C TYR A 26 -30.12 0.68 -10.43
N PRO A 27 -30.77 -0.03 -11.38
CA PRO A 27 -31.88 -0.89 -11.07
C PRO A 27 -31.38 -2.16 -10.35
N GLU A 28 -31.99 -2.45 -9.21
CA GLU A 28 -32.01 -3.73 -8.48
C GLU A 28 -30.70 -4.54 -8.40
N GLN A 29 -29.69 -3.99 -7.72
CA GLN A 29 -28.67 -4.82 -7.07
C GLN A 29 -28.97 -4.86 -5.57
N THR A 30 -28.81 -6.02 -4.92
CA THR A 30 -28.99 -6.16 -3.47
C THR A 30 -28.16 -5.07 -2.78
N PHE A 31 -28.80 -4.21 -1.97
CA PHE A 31 -28.17 -3.04 -1.32
C PHE A 31 -26.83 -3.36 -0.62
N SER A 32 -26.65 -4.60 -0.15
CA SER A 32 -25.39 -5.12 0.43
C SER A 32 -24.21 -5.15 -0.54
N ASN A 33 -24.43 -5.54 -1.81
CA ASN A 33 -23.38 -5.59 -2.84
C ASN A 33 -22.95 -4.19 -3.27
N LEU A 34 -23.90 -3.26 -3.45
CA LEU A 34 -23.59 -1.86 -3.74
C LEU A 34 -22.79 -1.23 -2.59
N LYS A 35 -23.24 -1.39 -1.34
CA LYS A 35 -22.53 -0.89 -0.16
C LYS A 35 -21.09 -1.42 -0.09
N ASN A 36 -20.87 -2.70 -0.40
CA ASN A 36 -19.54 -3.31 -0.43
C ASN A 36 -18.66 -2.77 -1.56
N GLN A 37 -19.21 -2.58 -2.77
CA GLN A 37 -18.47 -2.01 -3.90
C GLN A 37 -18.11 -0.53 -3.66
N THR A 38 -19.05 0.25 -3.14
CA THR A 38 -18.83 1.64 -2.74
C THR A 38 -17.75 1.73 -1.67
N TYR A 39 -17.78 0.87 -0.66
CA TYR A 39 -16.77 0.85 0.40
C TYR A 39 -15.36 0.49 -0.14
N LYS A 40 -15.26 -0.50 -1.04
CA LYS A 40 -13.98 -0.84 -1.70
C LYS A 40 -13.46 0.35 -2.50
N PHE A 41 -14.31 0.99 -3.29
CA PHE A 41 -13.93 2.14 -4.09
C PHE A 41 -13.46 3.32 -3.23
N LEU A 42 -14.22 3.70 -2.19
CA LEU A 42 -13.82 4.74 -1.24
C LEU A 42 -12.50 4.41 -0.54
N TRP A 43 -12.31 3.14 -0.16
CA TRP A 43 -11.05 2.70 0.44
C TRP A 43 -9.87 2.84 -0.54
N PHE A 44 -10.05 2.48 -1.82
CA PHE A 44 -9.03 2.69 -2.86
C PHE A 44 -8.74 4.18 -3.11
N GLN A 45 -9.75 5.05 -3.10
CA GLN A 45 -9.55 6.49 -3.22
C GLN A 45 -8.72 7.04 -2.06
N VAL A 46 -9.13 6.76 -0.81
CA VAL A 46 -8.39 7.17 0.39
C VAL A 46 -6.96 6.64 0.37
N LEU A 47 -6.78 5.38 -0.02
CA LEU A 47 -5.46 4.78 -0.17
C LEU A 47 -4.62 5.53 -1.20
N ASN A 48 -5.16 5.81 -2.38
CA ASN A 48 -4.45 6.51 -3.45
C ASN A 48 -4.07 7.94 -3.05
N ASP A 49 -5.00 8.66 -2.41
CA ASP A 49 -4.75 10.01 -1.90
C ASP A 49 -3.69 10.00 -0.80
N THR A 50 -3.77 9.03 0.11
CA THR A 50 -2.78 8.82 1.18
C THR A 50 -1.40 8.54 0.59
N LEU A 51 -1.30 7.63 -0.39
CA LEU A 51 -0.03 7.34 -1.06
C LEU A 51 0.54 8.58 -1.78
N ASN A 52 -0.32 9.37 -2.45
CA ASN A 52 0.08 10.59 -3.15
C ASN A 52 0.59 11.69 -2.22
N VAL A 53 -0.04 11.89 -1.06
CA VAL A 53 0.41 12.83 -0.03
C VAL A 53 1.74 12.38 0.57
N LEU A 54 1.95 11.08 0.64
CA LEU A 54 3.12 10.43 1.22
C LEU A 54 4.30 10.28 0.25
N LYS A 55 4.28 10.96 -0.91
CA LYS A 55 5.29 10.84 -1.97
C LYS A 55 6.71 11.13 -1.49
N ARG A 56 7.50 10.05 -1.55
CA ARG A 56 8.95 9.94 -1.81
C ARG A 56 9.91 10.71 -0.88
N GLN A 57 10.24 10.08 0.25
CA GLN A 57 11.48 10.37 0.98
C GLN A 57 12.61 9.44 0.51
N ARG A 58 13.85 9.98 0.44
CA ARG A 58 15.09 9.24 0.07
C ARG A 58 15.31 7.93 0.84
N LYS A 59 14.67 7.74 1.99
CA LYS A 59 14.82 6.58 2.88
C LYS A 59 13.85 5.42 2.62
N SER A 60 12.94 5.52 1.65
CA SER A 60 11.89 4.50 1.42
C SER A 60 12.43 3.09 1.17
N LYS A 61 13.54 2.94 0.44
CA LYS A 61 14.20 1.63 0.24
C LYS A 61 14.67 1.05 1.57
N HIS A 62 15.27 1.87 2.43
CA HIS A 62 15.79 1.45 3.72
C HIS A 62 14.66 1.01 4.66
N ASP A 63 13.59 1.82 4.77
CA ASP A 63 12.43 1.50 5.60
C ASP A 63 11.79 0.16 5.20
N MET A 64 11.63 -0.05 3.88
CA MET A 64 11.12 -1.31 3.34
C MET A 64 12.03 -2.50 3.70
N LEU A 65 13.34 -2.36 3.49
CA LEU A 65 14.30 -3.43 3.79
C LEU A 65 14.34 -3.77 5.27
N HIS A 66 14.31 -2.77 6.14
CA HIS A 66 14.24 -2.96 7.58
C HIS A 66 13.01 -3.80 7.97
N GLU A 67 11.83 -3.45 7.43
CA GLU A 67 10.62 -4.24 7.67
C GLU A 67 10.73 -5.67 7.16
N CYS A 68 11.34 -5.87 5.99
CA CYS A 68 11.56 -7.21 5.43
C CYS A 68 12.46 -8.06 6.35
N TYR A 69 13.56 -7.50 6.85
CA TYR A 69 14.46 -8.21 7.76
C TYR A 69 13.79 -8.56 9.10
N LEU A 70 12.98 -7.64 9.64
CA LEU A 70 12.22 -7.92 10.87
C LEU A 70 11.20 -9.04 10.66
N TYR A 71 10.45 -9.01 9.55
CA TYR A 71 9.44 -10.02 9.26
C TYR A 71 10.04 -11.42 9.05
N TYR A 72 11.20 -11.49 8.40
CA TYR A 72 11.90 -12.73 8.08
C TYR A 72 13.11 -13.00 9.00
N ALA A 73 13.08 -12.49 10.23
CA ALA A 73 14.20 -12.63 11.19
C ALA A 73 14.61 -14.10 11.44
N ASN A 74 13.66 -15.03 11.36
CA ASN A 74 13.89 -16.46 11.57
C ASN A 74 13.92 -17.28 10.26
N ASN A 75 14.01 -16.62 9.10
CA ASN A 75 14.01 -17.29 7.80
C ASN A 75 15.26 -16.91 7.00
N GLU A 76 16.31 -17.72 7.15
CA GLU A 76 17.60 -17.49 6.48
C GLU A 76 17.50 -17.46 4.94
N VAL A 77 16.58 -18.23 4.37
CA VAL A 77 16.38 -18.28 2.91
C VAL A 77 15.86 -16.93 2.41
N GLU A 78 14.86 -16.37 3.08
CA GLU A 78 14.32 -15.06 2.73
C GLU A 78 15.32 -13.94 3.05
N GLN A 79 16.09 -14.03 4.14
CA GLN A 79 17.16 -13.06 4.40
C GLN A 79 18.22 -13.01 3.31
N LYS A 80 18.65 -14.17 2.78
CA LYS A 80 19.57 -14.22 1.64
C LYS A 80 18.96 -13.56 0.39
N LYS A 81 17.65 -13.74 0.14
CA LYS A 81 16.94 -13.06 -0.95
C LYS A 81 16.89 -11.55 -0.73
N ILE A 82 16.64 -11.07 0.50
CA ILE A 82 16.62 -9.64 0.85
C ILE A 82 18.02 -9.02 0.68
N ALA A 83 19.09 -9.71 1.09
CA ALA A 83 20.46 -9.26 0.90
C ALA A 83 20.84 -9.16 -0.60
N LYS A 84 20.44 -10.16 -1.39
CA LYS A 84 20.61 -10.15 -2.85
C LYS A 84 19.86 -8.97 -3.48
N PHE A 85 18.59 -8.79 -3.13
CA PHE A 85 17.81 -7.63 -3.56
C PHE A 85 18.51 -6.31 -3.21
N THR A 86 19.01 -6.18 -1.98
CA THR A 86 19.63 -4.94 -1.50
C THR A 86 20.80 -4.51 -2.40
N SER A 87 21.64 -5.47 -2.78
CA SER A 87 22.86 -5.26 -3.58
C SER A 87 22.62 -5.20 -5.09
N THR A 88 21.68 -5.98 -5.63
CA THR A 88 21.51 -6.12 -7.09
C THR A 88 20.28 -5.40 -7.66
N TYR A 89 19.45 -4.75 -6.83
CA TYR A 89 18.25 -4.09 -7.32
C TYR A 89 18.57 -2.93 -8.26
N THR A 90 17.99 -2.98 -9.46
CA THR A 90 17.88 -1.88 -10.42
C THR A 90 16.41 -1.63 -10.75
N LEU A 91 16.08 -0.42 -11.21
CA LEU A 91 14.71 -0.06 -11.58
C LEU A 91 14.14 -1.01 -12.65
N GLU A 92 14.97 -1.39 -13.64
CA GLU A 92 14.60 -2.33 -14.71
C GLU A 92 14.28 -3.74 -14.17
N SER A 93 14.87 -4.12 -13.04
CA SER A 93 14.62 -5.41 -12.38
C SER A 93 13.40 -5.40 -11.44
N ALA A 94 12.72 -4.26 -11.26
CA ALA A 94 11.66 -4.11 -10.27
C ALA A 94 10.50 -5.10 -10.46
N ILE A 95 10.02 -5.24 -11.69
CA ILE A 95 8.95 -6.21 -12.02
C ILE A 95 9.41 -7.63 -11.71
N ASN A 96 10.64 -7.99 -12.07
CA ASN A 96 11.19 -9.32 -11.79
C ASN A 96 11.27 -9.60 -10.29
N TRP A 97 11.65 -8.63 -9.46
CA TRP A 97 11.65 -8.78 -8.01
C TRP A 97 10.25 -8.83 -7.40
N TYR A 98 9.27 -8.20 -8.04
CA TYR A 98 7.87 -8.25 -7.63
C TYR A 98 7.18 -9.56 -8.05
N THR A 99 7.56 -10.18 -9.17
CA THR A 99 6.87 -11.38 -9.69
C THR A 99 7.57 -12.69 -9.34
N ARG A 100 8.90 -12.67 -9.20
CA ARG A 100 9.66 -13.84 -8.72
C ARG A 100 9.26 -14.11 -7.28
N ASP A 101 9.20 -15.38 -6.87
CA ASP A 101 8.81 -15.82 -5.53
C ASP A 101 9.70 -15.23 -4.42
N ALA A 102 9.43 -13.98 -4.11
CA ALA A 102 10.23 -13.07 -3.34
C ALA A 102 9.33 -12.47 -2.27
N PHE A 103 9.88 -12.38 -1.07
CA PHE A 103 9.36 -11.69 0.09
C PHE A 103 8.53 -10.42 -0.21
N VAL A 104 8.91 -9.64 -1.23
CA VAL A 104 8.22 -8.40 -1.67
C VAL A 104 6.77 -8.65 -2.02
N TYR A 105 6.48 -9.53 -2.98
CA TYR A 105 5.12 -9.83 -3.43
C TYR A 105 4.23 -10.25 -2.25
N ARG A 106 4.76 -11.14 -1.42
CA ARG A 106 4.03 -11.73 -0.29
C ARG A 106 3.69 -10.67 0.75
N LEU A 107 4.64 -9.79 1.09
CA LEU A 107 4.43 -8.73 2.08
C LEU A 107 3.50 -7.64 1.58
N ILE A 108 3.67 -7.19 0.33
CA ILE A 108 2.78 -6.19 -0.29
C ILE A 108 1.34 -6.71 -0.34
N ASN A 109 1.11 -7.92 -0.88
CA ASN A 109 -0.23 -8.47 -0.99
C ASN A 109 -0.84 -8.83 0.38
N LYS A 110 -0.02 -9.18 1.37
CA LYS A 110 -0.50 -9.33 2.75
C LYS A 110 -1.00 -7.99 3.27
N ALA A 111 -0.19 -6.94 3.17
CA ALA A 111 -0.53 -5.60 3.67
C ALA A 111 -1.80 -5.05 3.03
N PHE A 112 -1.99 -5.23 1.72
CA PHE A 112 -3.24 -4.84 1.04
C PHE A 112 -4.45 -5.65 1.51
N ARG A 113 -4.33 -6.97 1.69
CA ARG A 113 -5.43 -7.81 2.18
C ARG A 113 -5.84 -7.47 3.61
N THR A 114 -4.88 -7.14 4.46
CA THR A 114 -5.13 -6.77 5.87
C THR A 114 -5.40 -5.27 6.04
N LYS A 115 -5.28 -4.47 4.98
CA LYS A 115 -5.39 -3.01 5.02
C LYS A 115 -4.44 -2.37 6.02
N ASP A 116 -3.24 -2.95 6.16
CA ASP A 116 -2.18 -2.44 7.03
C ASP A 116 -1.51 -1.24 6.35
N ILE A 117 -2.02 -0.06 6.67
CA ILE A 117 -1.58 1.21 6.06
C ILE A 117 -0.11 1.49 6.37
N ASP A 118 0.38 1.12 7.56
CA ASP A 118 1.77 1.35 7.97
C ASP A 118 2.71 0.50 7.10
N THR A 119 2.39 -0.78 6.93
CA THR A 119 3.18 -1.66 6.05
C THR A 119 3.07 -1.20 4.60
N ILE A 120 1.88 -0.86 4.11
CA ILE A 120 1.71 -0.32 2.74
C ILE A 120 2.60 0.91 2.53
N PHE A 121 2.66 1.84 3.50
CA PHE A 121 3.52 3.02 3.42
C PHE A 121 5.02 2.68 3.47
N LYS A 122 5.45 1.72 4.30
CA LYS A 122 6.86 1.28 4.32
C LYS A 122 7.28 0.70 2.96
N PHE A 123 6.38 0.02 2.26
CA PHE A 123 6.60 -0.56 0.93
C PHE A 123 6.45 0.43 -0.24
N ARG A 124 6.30 1.74 0.04
CA ARG A 124 6.16 2.79 -1.00
C ARG A 124 7.30 2.87 -2.02
N PHE A 125 8.44 2.25 -1.74
CA PHE A 125 9.55 2.13 -2.68
C PHE A 125 9.18 1.40 -3.98
N PHE A 126 8.20 0.49 -3.97
CA PHE A 126 7.78 -0.25 -5.17
C PHE A 126 6.67 0.42 -5.98
N TYR A 127 6.00 1.43 -5.44
CA TYR A 127 4.87 2.09 -6.11
C TYR A 127 5.28 3.35 -6.92
N TYR A 128 6.54 3.80 -6.79
CA TYR A 128 7.08 5.04 -7.37
C TYR A 128 8.47 4.82 -7.97
#